data_AF-A0A845ZQY3-F1
#
_entry.id   AF-A0A845ZQY3-F1
#
_cell.length_a   1.000
_cell.length_b   1.000
_cell.length_c   1.000
_cell.angle_alpha   90.00
_cell.angle_beta   90.00
_cell.angle_gamma   90.00
#
_symmetry.space_group_name_H-M   'P 1'
#
loop_
_entity.id
_entity.type
_entity.pdbx_description
1 polymer ?
#
loop_
_entity_poly.entity_id
_entity_poly.type
_entity_poly.pdbx_seq_one_letter_code
_entity_poly.pdbx_strand_id
1 'polypeptide(L)'
;MLFDDGTVFSTKNPNQKPLLTINIPSGLQYGSNPGSITNQSSRFQVPNGETLGLIGGEVTIPGGVLGAFDGRIELGSVGANGVVKLTPTNTSFVLDYSGVQAFQDISLSEFAFVTTSGEGGGSIQIQGANVSLRDLSFIFADTRGSGSGGGIVVKASQFSLEGGSRITADVTGSGQGGDLTVDASESVRVVGVSPNGILSFLRARVFAKMKDKSRKLTLA
;
A
#
# COMPACT_ATOMS: atom_id res chain seq x y z
N MET A 1 29.46 32.27 -8.76
CA MET A 1 28.04 31.94 -8.48
C MET A 1 27.83 32.12 -6.98
N LEU A 2 26.72 32.72 -6.56
CA LEU A 2 26.33 32.91 -5.16
C LEU A 2 25.19 31.93 -4.87
N PHE A 3 25.31 31.13 -3.82
CA PHE A 3 24.28 30.19 -3.38
C PHE A 3 23.44 30.78 -2.24
N ASP A 4 22.27 30.19 -1.99
CA ASP A 4 21.29 30.68 -1.00
C ASP A 4 21.80 30.65 0.46
N ASP A 5 22.87 29.89 0.73
CA ASP A 5 23.58 29.87 2.02
C ASP A 5 24.71 30.92 2.12
N GLY A 6 24.83 31.79 1.11
CA GLY A 6 25.85 32.84 1.03
C GLY A 6 27.22 32.35 0.55
N THR A 7 27.39 31.07 0.23
CA THR A 7 28.66 30.55 -0.28
C THR A 7 28.88 31.00 -1.74
N VAL A 8 30.15 31.27 -2.08
CA VAL A 8 30.53 31.78 -3.41
C VAL A 8 31.42 30.77 -4.11
N PHE A 9 30.97 30.27 -5.26
CA PHE A 9 31.86 29.57 -6.19
C PHE A 9 32.76 30.58 -6.91
N SER A 10 34.08 30.49 -6.65
CA SER A 10 35.12 31.30 -7.29
C SER A 10 36.25 30.42 -7.80
N THR A 11 36.56 30.51 -9.09
CA THR A 11 37.72 29.83 -9.70
C THR A 11 39.05 30.54 -9.43
N LYS A 12 39.04 31.68 -8.72
CA LYS A 12 40.23 32.51 -8.42
C LYS A 12 40.81 32.27 -7.03
N ASN A 13 40.12 31.55 -6.13
CA ASN A 13 40.56 31.28 -4.76
C ASN A 13 40.35 29.81 -4.37
N PRO A 14 41.30 28.90 -4.69
CA PRO A 14 41.17 27.46 -4.44
C PRO A 14 41.29 27.03 -2.96
N ASN A 15 41.53 27.96 -2.03
CA ASN A 15 41.82 27.65 -0.62
C ASN A 15 40.59 27.46 0.29
N GLN A 16 39.37 27.61 -0.23
CA GLN A 16 38.18 27.11 0.42
C GLN A 16 37.61 26.02 -0.47
N LYS A 17 37.82 24.76 -0.09
CA LYS A 17 37.17 23.60 -0.72
C LYS A 17 35.66 23.87 -0.65
N PRO A 18 34.98 24.25 -1.74
CA PRO A 18 33.54 24.48 -1.69
C PRO A 18 32.93 23.11 -1.42
N LEU A 19 32.38 22.92 -0.22
CA LEU A 19 31.63 21.71 0.06
C LEU A 19 30.31 21.85 -0.69
N LEU A 20 30.23 21.23 -1.86
CA LEU A 20 28.96 20.94 -2.49
C LEU A 20 28.25 19.90 -1.60
N THR A 21 27.58 20.38 -0.55
CA THR A 21 26.71 19.52 0.24
C THR A 21 25.43 19.35 -0.57
N ILE A 22 25.39 18.30 -1.40
CA ILE A 22 24.12 17.85 -1.96
C ILE A 22 23.35 17.25 -0.78
N ASN A 23 22.47 18.02 -0.16
CA ASN A 23 21.51 17.50 0.79
C ASN A 23 20.45 16.73 -0.02
N ILE A 24 20.76 15.50 -0.41
CA ILE A 24 19.78 14.58 -0.98
C ILE A 24 18.79 14.23 0.14
N PRO A 25 17.52 14.66 0.05
CA PRO A 25 16.53 14.24 1.03
C PRO A 25 16.45 12.71 1.02
N SER A 26 16.28 12.12 2.20
CA SER A 26 15.92 10.72 2.36
C SER A 26 14.48 10.51 1.86
N GLY A 27 14.31 10.40 0.55
CA GLY A 27 13.00 10.25 -0.07
C GLY A 27 12.99 10.30 -1.59
N LEU A 28 11.80 10.05 -2.15
CA LEU A 28 11.50 10.18 -3.57
C LEU A 28 10.97 11.61 -3.80
N GLN A 29 11.73 12.39 -4.57
CA GLN A 29 11.32 13.73 -4.99
C GLN A 29 10.64 13.65 -6.35
N TYR A 30 9.42 14.19 -6.42
CA TYR A 30 8.69 14.30 -7.67
C TYR A 30 8.70 15.75 -8.17
N GLY A 31 8.83 15.91 -9.49
CA GLY A 31 8.76 17.22 -10.14
C GLY A 31 7.32 17.73 -10.27
N SER A 32 7.14 18.73 -11.13
CA SER A 32 5.83 19.36 -11.37
C SER A 32 4.80 18.44 -12.03
N ASN A 33 5.23 17.35 -12.66
CA ASN A 33 4.35 16.38 -13.31
C ASN A 33 4.83 14.94 -13.05
N PRO A 34 4.48 14.34 -11.89
CA PRO A 34 4.79 12.94 -11.60
C PRO A 34 4.18 12.02 -12.67
N GLY A 35 4.99 11.14 -13.27
CA GLY A 35 4.53 10.22 -14.31
C GLY A 35 3.62 9.13 -13.75
N SER A 36 2.58 8.77 -14.52
CA SER A 36 1.67 7.68 -14.14
C SER A 36 2.34 6.31 -14.18
N ILE A 37 1.89 5.40 -13.32
CA ILE A 37 2.31 4.00 -13.28
C ILE A 37 1.11 3.12 -13.63
N THR A 38 1.31 2.18 -14.55
CA THR A 38 0.32 1.16 -14.88
C THR A 38 0.92 -0.22 -14.71
N ASN A 39 0.29 -1.07 -13.89
CA ASN A 39 0.63 -2.49 -13.81
C ASN A 39 -0.49 -3.36 -14.42
N GLN A 40 -0.17 -4.04 -15.52
CA GLN A 40 -1.02 -5.02 -16.21
C GLN A 40 -0.41 -6.43 -16.19
N SER A 41 0.63 -6.65 -15.38
CA SER A 41 1.33 -7.94 -15.37
C SER A 41 0.47 -9.06 -14.77
N SER A 42 0.60 -10.26 -15.32
CA SER A 42 -0.03 -11.46 -14.75
C SER A 42 0.56 -11.88 -13.40
N ARG A 43 1.77 -11.39 -13.09
CA ARG A 43 2.44 -11.47 -11.78
C ARG A 43 3.62 -10.51 -11.74
N PHE A 44 3.56 -9.51 -10.87
CA PHE A 44 4.70 -8.70 -10.45
C PHE A 44 4.89 -8.88 -8.94
N GLN A 45 5.93 -9.62 -8.58
CA GLN A 45 6.12 -10.10 -7.22
C GLN A 45 7.58 -9.97 -6.79
N VAL A 46 7.78 -9.58 -5.53
CA VAL A 46 9.09 -9.58 -4.84
C VAL A 46 9.26 -10.85 -3.99
N PRO A 47 10.50 -11.20 -3.58
CA PRO A 47 10.72 -12.24 -2.58
C PRO A 47 9.90 -12.03 -1.30
N ASN A 48 9.67 -13.13 -0.56
CA ASN A 48 8.88 -13.07 0.66
C ASN A 48 9.54 -12.17 1.71
N GLY A 49 8.74 -11.39 2.42
CA GLY A 49 9.22 -10.45 3.44
C GLY A 49 9.75 -9.13 2.89
N GLU A 50 9.90 -8.98 1.56
CA GLU A 50 10.37 -7.75 0.94
C GLU A 50 9.25 -6.74 0.65
N THR A 51 9.62 -5.55 0.20
CA THR A 51 8.67 -4.47 -0.13
C THR A 51 8.54 -4.25 -1.62
N LEU A 52 7.30 -4.17 -2.09
CA LEU A 52 6.95 -3.78 -3.45
C LEU A 52 6.24 -2.42 -3.41
N GLY A 53 6.90 -1.38 -3.92
CA GLY A 53 6.37 -0.02 -3.96
C GLY A 53 6.06 0.44 -5.38
N LEU A 54 4.84 0.92 -5.62
CA LEU A 54 4.48 1.70 -6.81
C LEU A 54 4.13 3.13 -6.36
N ILE A 55 5.07 4.06 -6.54
CA ILE A 55 4.91 5.47 -6.16
C ILE A 55 5.11 6.33 -7.41
N GLY A 56 4.08 7.05 -7.83
CA GLY A 56 4.10 7.83 -9.06
C GLY A 56 3.04 8.91 -9.06
N GLY A 57 2.69 9.41 -10.24
CA GLY A 57 1.48 10.19 -10.45
C GLY A 57 0.25 9.32 -10.26
N GLU A 58 -0.64 9.26 -11.25
CA GLU A 58 -1.74 8.29 -11.21
C GLU A 58 -1.20 6.85 -11.15
N VAL A 59 -1.77 6.00 -10.30
CA VAL A 59 -1.39 4.57 -10.21
C VAL A 59 -2.58 3.71 -10.60
N THR A 60 -2.44 2.95 -11.69
CA THR A 60 -3.50 2.10 -12.24
C THR A 60 -3.07 0.65 -12.30
N ILE A 61 -3.95 -0.26 -11.88
CA ILE A 61 -3.70 -1.71 -11.90
C ILE A 61 -4.88 -2.41 -12.58
N PRO A 62 -5.06 -2.28 -13.90
CA PRO A 62 -6.10 -3.02 -14.62
C PRO A 62 -5.63 -4.47 -14.86
N GLY A 63 -6.30 -5.43 -14.22
CA GLY A 63 -5.98 -6.87 -14.32
C GLY A 63 -4.60 -7.29 -13.83
N GLY A 64 -3.84 -6.36 -13.28
CA GLY A 64 -2.49 -6.61 -12.78
C GLY A 64 -2.48 -7.35 -11.45
N VAL A 65 -1.45 -8.17 -11.25
CA VAL A 65 -1.21 -8.89 -10.00
C VAL A 65 0.04 -8.35 -9.31
N LEU A 66 -0.08 -7.90 -8.06
CA LEU A 66 1.01 -7.46 -7.19
C LEU A 66 1.15 -8.42 -6.00
N GLY A 67 2.36 -8.93 -5.77
CA GLY A 67 2.65 -9.87 -4.69
C GLY A 67 3.85 -9.47 -3.83
N ALA A 68 3.68 -9.44 -2.52
CA ALA A 68 4.76 -9.36 -1.55
C ALA A 68 4.41 -10.19 -0.31
N PHE A 69 4.43 -11.53 -0.44
CA PHE A 69 4.01 -12.45 0.62
C PHE A 69 4.80 -12.24 1.90
N ASP A 70 4.11 -12.10 3.04
CA ASP A 70 4.69 -11.76 4.35
C ASP A 70 5.52 -10.47 4.37
N GLY A 71 5.48 -9.69 3.30
CA GLY A 71 6.21 -8.46 3.10
C GLY A 71 5.30 -7.24 3.15
N ARG A 72 5.61 -6.24 2.33
CA ARG A 72 4.90 -4.97 2.31
C ARG A 72 4.56 -4.54 0.88
N ILE A 73 3.35 -4.03 0.67
CA ILE A 73 3.00 -3.32 -0.57
C ILE A 73 2.70 -1.86 -0.23
N GLU A 74 3.29 -0.96 -1.02
CA GLU A 74 3.09 0.49 -0.91
C GLU A 74 2.56 1.02 -2.25
N LEU A 75 1.33 1.54 -2.26
CA LEU A 75 0.72 2.18 -3.42
C LEU A 75 0.54 3.67 -3.13
N GLY A 76 1.30 4.52 -3.81
CA GLY A 76 1.32 5.96 -3.58
C GLY A 76 1.08 6.75 -4.86
N SER A 77 0.05 7.60 -4.85
CA SER A 77 -0.25 8.47 -5.99
C SER A 77 -0.08 9.94 -5.61
N VAL A 78 1.04 10.52 -6.02
CA VAL A 78 1.46 11.86 -5.62
C VAL A 78 1.21 12.89 -6.73
N GLY A 79 0.90 14.11 -6.32
CA GLY A 79 0.81 15.28 -7.17
C GLY A 79 2.14 16.01 -7.32
N ALA A 80 2.10 17.15 -8.00
CA ALA A 80 3.24 18.00 -8.30
C ALA A 80 4.08 18.33 -7.05
N ASN A 81 5.41 18.29 -7.22
CA ASN A 81 6.39 18.74 -6.23
C ASN A 81 6.31 18.01 -4.87
N GLY A 82 5.72 16.81 -4.84
CA GLY A 82 5.64 16.00 -3.64
C GLY A 82 6.98 15.35 -3.27
N VAL A 83 7.23 15.23 -1.97
CA VAL A 83 8.35 14.43 -1.44
C VAL A 83 7.80 13.30 -0.58
N VAL A 84 8.04 12.06 -0.99
CA VAL A 84 7.72 10.87 -0.19
C VAL A 84 8.97 10.48 0.57
N LYS A 85 8.93 10.58 1.90
CA LYS A 85 10.06 10.17 2.73
C LYS A 85 10.16 8.65 2.73
N LEU A 86 11.39 8.17 2.53
CA LEU A 86 11.71 6.75 2.56
C LEU A 86 12.44 6.47 3.86
N THR A 87 11.83 5.70 4.76
CA THR A 87 12.46 5.26 6.01
C THR A 87 12.86 3.80 5.86
N PRO A 88 14.15 3.48 5.69
CA PRO A 88 14.61 2.10 5.68
C PRO A 88 14.28 1.41 7.01
N THR A 89 13.93 0.14 6.94
CA THR A 89 13.86 -0.77 8.08
C THR A 89 14.91 -1.87 7.89
N ASN A 90 15.01 -2.81 8.83
CA ASN A 90 16.00 -3.89 8.74
C ASN A 90 15.83 -4.78 7.49
N THR A 91 14.61 -4.89 6.95
CA THR A 91 14.28 -5.80 5.82
C THR A 91 13.39 -5.15 4.75
N SER A 92 13.08 -3.86 4.87
CA SER A 92 12.02 -3.20 4.12
C SER A 92 12.22 -1.68 4.13
N PHE A 93 11.23 -0.93 3.65
CA PHE A 93 11.12 0.51 3.81
C PHE A 93 9.67 0.88 4.13
N VAL A 94 9.48 1.95 4.89
CA VAL A 94 8.18 2.55 5.15
C VAL A 94 8.13 3.91 4.48
N LEU A 95 7.00 4.21 3.84
CA LEU A 95 6.78 5.48 3.16
C LEU A 95 5.97 6.44 4.02
N ASP A 96 6.47 7.66 4.13
CA ASP A 96 5.77 8.77 4.77
C ASP A 96 5.45 9.84 3.72
N TYR A 97 4.15 10.09 3.56
CA TYR A 97 3.59 11.03 2.60
C TYR A 97 3.31 12.41 3.22
N SER A 98 3.80 12.70 4.43
CA SER A 98 3.67 14.02 5.09
C SER A 98 4.25 15.18 4.27
N GLY A 99 5.16 14.90 3.35
CA GLY A 99 5.72 15.86 2.38
C GLY A 99 4.93 15.99 1.07
N VAL A 100 3.74 15.38 0.97
CA VAL A 100 2.90 15.41 -0.23
C VAL A 100 1.65 16.25 0.04
N GLN A 101 1.49 17.32 -0.73
CA GLN A 101 0.40 18.30 -0.56
C GLN A 101 -0.84 17.99 -1.41
N ALA A 102 -0.63 17.35 -2.55
CA ALA A 102 -1.68 16.93 -3.46
C ALA A 102 -1.45 15.47 -3.83
N PHE A 103 -2.52 14.70 -3.91
CA PHE A 103 -2.49 13.32 -4.35
C PHE A 103 -3.21 13.20 -5.70
N GLN A 104 -2.91 12.16 -6.45
CA GLN A 104 -3.64 11.78 -7.66
C GLN A 104 -4.38 10.45 -7.40
N ASP A 105 -4.96 9.86 -8.43
CA ASP A 105 -5.86 8.73 -8.27
C ASP A 105 -5.12 7.37 -8.25
N ILE A 106 -5.71 6.44 -7.50
CA ILE A 106 -5.35 5.03 -7.49
C ILE A 106 -6.56 4.21 -7.93
N SER A 107 -6.44 3.46 -9.02
CA SER A 107 -7.52 2.62 -9.55
C SER A 107 -7.09 1.16 -9.70
N LEU A 108 -7.82 0.26 -9.04
CA LEU A 108 -7.73 -1.19 -9.24
C LEU A 108 -9.00 -1.65 -9.97
N SER A 109 -8.83 -2.28 -11.12
CA SER A 109 -9.94 -2.71 -11.98
C SER A 109 -9.63 -4.03 -12.69
N GLU A 110 -10.62 -4.58 -13.38
CA GLU A 110 -10.48 -5.74 -14.27
C GLU A 110 -9.82 -6.96 -13.60
N PHE A 111 -10.29 -7.36 -12.42
CA PHE A 111 -9.71 -8.47 -11.62
C PHE A 111 -8.30 -8.21 -11.10
N ALA A 112 -7.95 -6.95 -10.81
CA ALA A 112 -6.70 -6.62 -10.15
C ALA A 112 -6.54 -7.40 -8.84
N PHE A 113 -5.33 -7.88 -8.56
CA PHE A 113 -5.06 -8.62 -7.34
C PHE A 113 -3.79 -8.15 -6.65
N VAL A 114 -3.93 -7.57 -5.46
CA VAL A 114 -2.83 -7.10 -4.62
C VAL A 114 -2.80 -7.97 -3.36
N THR A 115 -1.67 -8.60 -3.07
CA THR A 115 -1.61 -9.50 -1.90
C THR A 115 -0.27 -9.55 -1.18
N THR A 116 -0.37 -9.61 0.14
CA THR A 116 0.73 -9.92 1.07
C THR A 116 0.41 -11.10 1.99
N SER A 117 -0.72 -11.78 1.78
CA SER A 117 -1.20 -12.87 2.64
C SER A 117 -0.17 -13.99 2.79
N GLY A 118 0.10 -14.44 4.02
CA GLY A 118 1.19 -15.39 4.30
C GLY A 118 1.19 -15.92 5.73
N GLU A 119 2.33 -16.41 6.22
CA GLU A 119 2.51 -16.96 7.58
C GLU A 119 2.19 -15.92 8.66
N GLY A 120 2.77 -14.72 8.53
CA GLY A 120 2.44 -13.55 9.34
C GLY A 120 1.27 -12.78 8.76
N GLY A 121 1.12 -12.77 7.43
CA GLY A 121 0.31 -11.76 6.75
C GLY A 121 1.07 -10.45 6.73
N GLY A 122 1.31 -9.89 5.54
CA GLY A 122 2.10 -8.68 5.40
C GLY A 122 1.32 -7.40 5.69
N SER A 123 1.90 -6.27 5.28
CA SER A 123 1.27 -4.93 5.37
C SER A 123 0.96 -4.38 3.99
N ILE A 124 -0.17 -3.67 3.84
CA ILE A 124 -0.49 -2.92 2.63
C ILE A 124 -0.84 -1.47 3.01
N GLN A 125 -0.17 -0.50 2.39
CA GLN A 125 -0.50 0.91 2.51
C GLN A 125 -0.86 1.48 1.14
N ILE A 126 -1.96 2.23 1.10
CA ILE A 126 -2.49 2.85 -0.11
C ILE A 126 -2.78 4.31 0.21
N GLN A 127 -2.22 5.24 -0.57
CA GLN A 127 -2.45 6.66 -0.37
C GLN A 127 -2.59 7.42 -1.69
N GLY A 128 -3.77 8.00 -1.92
CA GLY A 128 -4.15 8.74 -3.13
C GLY A 128 -5.26 9.76 -2.86
N ALA A 129 -5.70 10.51 -3.86
CA ALA A 129 -6.84 11.42 -3.76
C ALA A 129 -8.14 10.62 -3.87
N ASN A 130 -8.38 9.99 -5.02
CA ASN A 130 -9.45 8.99 -5.18
C ASN A 130 -8.84 7.59 -5.21
N VAL A 131 -9.25 6.73 -4.27
CA VAL A 131 -8.87 5.31 -4.27
C VAL A 131 -10.11 4.49 -4.64
N SER A 132 -10.04 3.76 -5.74
CA SER A 132 -11.16 2.97 -6.26
C SER A 132 -10.79 1.52 -6.53
N LEU A 133 -11.67 0.61 -6.09
CA LEU A 133 -11.63 -0.81 -6.41
C LEU A 133 -12.95 -1.20 -7.06
N ARG A 134 -12.88 -1.73 -8.28
CA ARG A 134 -14.03 -2.17 -9.07
C ARG A 134 -13.74 -3.46 -9.83
N ASP A 135 -14.76 -4.00 -10.48
CA ASP A 135 -14.63 -5.10 -11.44
C ASP A 135 -13.93 -6.33 -10.84
N LEU A 136 -14.40 -6.79 -9.67
CA LEU A 136 -13.88 -7.96 -8.96
C LEU A 136 -12.39 -7.86 -8.60
N SER A 137 -11.95 -6.68 -8.17
CA SER A 137 -10.58 -6.46 -7.72
C SER A 137 -10.40 -6.78 -6.23
N PHE A 138 -9.20 -7.20 -5.84
CA PHE A 138 -8.95 -7.76 -4.51
C PHE A 138 -7.66 -7.21 -3.89
N ILE A 139 -7.71 -6.88 -2.60
CA ILE A 139 -6.55 -6.49 -1.79
C ILE A 139 -6.54 -7.32 -0.50
N PHE A 140 -5.60 -8.27 -0.38
CA PHE A 140 -5.56 -9.22 0.74
C PHE A 140 -4.24 -9.19 1.51
N ALA A 141 -4.34 -9.06 2.83
CA ALA A 141 -3.24 -9.17 3.80
C ALA A 141 -3.60 -10.18 4.90
N ASP A 142 -4.11 -11.34 4.50
CA ASP A 142 -4.60 -12.36 5.44
C ASP A 142 -3.45 -13.07 6.16
N THR A 143 -3.61 -13.28 7.46
CA THR A 143 -2.72 -14.09 8.30
C THR A 143 -3.16 -15.56 8.24
N ARG A 144 -2.42 -16.36 7.47
CA ARG A 144 -2.71 -17.79 7.23
C ARG A 144 -1.97 -18.71 8.19
N GLY A 145 -0.94 -18.20 8.87
CA GLY A 145 -0.08 -18.95 9.76
C GLY A 145 -0.24 -18.56 11.23
N SER A 146 0.87 -18.70 11.95
CA SER A 146 1.00 -18.43 13.38
C SER A 146 1.59 -17.05 13.69
N GLY A 147 2.03 -16.30 12.67
CA GLY A 147 2.63 -14.99 12.84
C GLY A 147 1.59 -13.89 13.14
N SER A 148 2.07 -12.64 13.19
CA SER A 148 1.25 -11.46 13.44
C SER A 148 1.04 -10.66 12.17
N GLY A 149 -0.22 -10.39 11.82
CA GLY A 149 -0.62 -9.66 10.63
C GLY A 149 -0.21 -8.21 10.64
N GLY A 150 0.34 -7.75 9.52
CA GLY A 150 0.74 -6.35 9.31
C GLY A 150 -0.42 -5.40 8.98
N GLY A 151 -1.56 -5.92 8.49
CA GLY A 151 -2.78 -5.16 8.26
C GLY A 151 -2.81 -4.34 6.97
N ILE A 152 -3.88 -3.55 6.80
CA ILE A 152 -4.13 -2.73 5.61
C ILE A 152 -4.53 -1.33 6.04
N VAL A 153 -3.89 -0.32 5.44
CA VAL A 153 -4.25 1.08 5.63
C VAL A 153 -4.53 1.72 4.27
N VAL A 154 -5.72 2.29 4.12
CA VAL A 154 -6.10 3.10 2.96
C VAL A 154 -6.32 4.53 3.43
N LYS A 155 -5.58 5.47 2.85
CA LYS A 155 -5.73 6.91 3.08
C LYS A 155 -6.16 7.60 1.79
N ALA A 156 -7.27 8.31 1.82
CA ALA A 156 -7.78 8.98 0.63
C ALA A 156 -8.52 10.29 0.95
N SER A 157 -8.79 11.10 -0.07
CA SER A 157 -9.88 12.06 0.02
C SER A 157 -11.21 11.31 -0.13
N GLN A 158 -11.32 10.50 -1.18
CA GLN A 158 -12.51 9.68 -1.46
C GLN A 158 -12.11 8.22 -1.67
N PHE A 159 -12.84 7.31 -1.04
CA PHE A 159 -12.66 5.88 -1.19
C PHE A 159 -13.93 5.21 -1.74
N SER A 160 -13.79 4.37 -2.77
CA SER A 160 -14.88 3.58 -3.34
C SER A 160 -14.54 2.10 -3.48
N LEU A 161 -15.46 1.23 -3.07
CA LEU A 161 -15.35 -0.23 -3.16
C LEU A 161 -16.62 -0.83 -3.77
N GLU A 162 -16.53 -1.28 -5.02
CA GLU A 162 -17.69 -1.61 -5.85
C GLU A 162 -17.43 -2.83 -6.75
N GLY A 163 -18.43 -3.27 -7.51
CA GLY A 163 -18.26 -4.31 -8.52
C GLY A 163 -17.86 -5.69 -7.97
N GLY A 164 -18.21 -6.01 -6.72
CA GLY A 164 -17.85 -7.27 -6.05
C GLY A 164 -16.41 -7.32 -5.52
N SER A 165 -15.74 -6.17 -5.47
CA SER A 165 -14.35 -6.02 -5.00
C SER A 165 -14.23 -6.15 -3.48
N ARG A 166 -13.08 -6.64 -3.00
CA ARG A 166 -12.90 -6.98 -1.58
C ARG A 166 -11.56 -6.53 -1.05
N ILE A 167 -11.55 -6.12 0.21
CA ILE A 167 -10.33 -5.86 0.97
C ILE A 167 -10.39 -6.67 2.26
N THR A 168 -9.39 -7.51 2.52
CA THR A 168 -9.37 -8.38 3.69
C THR A 168 -8.04 -8.44 4.43
N ALA A 169 -8.13 -8.48 5.75
CA ALA A 169 -7.05 -8.79 6.68
C ALA A 169 -7.53 -9.93 7.61
N ASP A 170 -7.97 -11.04 7.02
CA ASP A 170 -8.55 -12.14 7.79
C ASP A 170 -7.48 -13.00 8.45
N VAL A 171 -7.85 -13.68 9.54
CA VAL A 171 -7.03 -14.72 10.16
C VAL A 171 -7.64 -16.07 9.86
N THR A 172 -6.94 -16.88 9.07
CA THR A 172 -7.30 -18.28 8.80
C THR A 172 -6.33 -19.25 9.48
N GLY A 173 -5.20 -18.75 9.98
CA GLY A 173 -4.24 -19.47 10.80
C GLY A 173 -4.54 -19.41 12.30
N SER A 174 -3.51 -19.65 13.12
CA SER A 174 -3.57 -19.56 14.59
C SER A 174 -2.93 -18.28 15.14
N GLY A 175 -2.38 -17.45 14.26
CA GLY A 175 -1.73 -16.19 14.59
C GLY A 175 -2.72 -15.07 14.91
N GLN A 176 -2.21 -13.84 14.95
CA GLN A 176 -3.01 -12.63 15.16
C GLN A 176 -3.20 -11.91 13.84
N GLY A 177 -4.37 -11.33 13.61
CA GLY A 177 -4.64 -10.53 12.42
C GLY A 177 -4.13 -9.11 12.58
N GLY A 178 -3.90 -8.43 11.45
CA GLY A 178 -3.71 -7.00 11.42
C GLY A 178 -5.03 -6.25 11.33
N ASP A 179 -5.00 -4.95 11.63
CA ASP A 179 -6.15 -4.07 11.45
C ASP A 179 -6.39 -3.76 9.97
N LEU A 180 -7.64 -3.43 9.62
CA LEU A 180 -8.03 -2.87 8.33
C LEU A 180 -8.61 -1.48 8.58
N THR A 181 -7.87 -0.45 8.19
CA THR A 181 -8.23 0.96 8.39
C THR A 181 -8.46 1.63 7.05
N VAL A 182 -9.62 2.27 6.90
CA VAL A 182 -9.91 3.19 5.80
C VAL A 182 -10.14 4.57 6.39
N ASP A 183 -9.25 5.50 6.04
CA ASP A 183 -9.29 6.89 6.46
C ASP A 183 -9.50 7.75 5.21
N ALA A 184 -10.75 8.18 5.01
CA ALA A 184 -11.12 9.04 3.88
C ALA A 184 -11.68 10.37 4.39
N SER A 185 -11.06 11.48 4.01
CA SER A 185 -11.41 12.79 4.56
C SER A 185 -12.73 13.36 4.04
N GLU A 186 -13.19 12.90 2.87
CA GLU A 186 -14.41 13.41 2.23
C GLU A 186 -15.51 12.35 2.15
N SER A 187 -15.22 11.14 1.64
CA SER A 187 -16.24 10.08 1.54
C SER A 187 -15.70 8.65 1.53
N VAL A 188 -16.52 7.74 2.06
CA VAL A 188 -16.36 6.28 1.96
C VAL A 188 -17.63 5.73 1.32
N ARG A 189 -17.50 5.10 0.14
CA ARG A 189 -18.59 4.43 -0.57
C ARG A 189 -18.31 2.94 -0.71
N VAL A 190 -19.19 2.09 -0.19
CA VAL A 190 -19.12 0.63 -0.38
C VAL A 190 -20.44 0.16 -0.98
N VAL A 191 -20.41 -0.30 -2.23
CA VAL A 191 -21.60 -0.82 -2.92
C VAL A 191 -21.64 -2.33 -2.74
N GLY A 192 -22.45 -2.77 -1.77
CA GLY A 192 -22.37 -4.11 -1.19
C GLY A 192 -22.61 -5.30 -2.13
N VAL A 193 -23.30 -5.14 -3.26
CA VAL A 193 -23.59 -6.26 -4.19
C VAL A 193 -23.45 -5.80 -5.64
N SER A 194 -22.64 -6.51 -6.44
CA SER A 194 -22.55 -6.28 -7.89
C SER A 194 -23.82 -6.74 -8.61
N PRO A 195 -24.05 -6.35 -9.88
CA PRO A 195 -25.19 -6.83 -10.67
C PRO A 195 -25.32 -8.36 -10.73
N ASN A 196 -24.22 -9.08 -10.55
CA ASN A 196 -24.16 -10.55 -10.57
C ASN A 196 -24.29 -11.19 -9.17
N GLY A 197 -24.69 -10.42 -8.15
CA GLY A 197 -24.87 -10.93 -6.79
C GLY A 197 -23.57 -11.08 -5.99
N ILE A 198 -22.43 -10.58 -6.48
CA ILE A 198 -21.14 -10.74 -5.81
C ILE A 198 -20.95 -9.62 -4.80
N LEU A 199 -20.66 -9.99 -3.56
CA LEU A 199 -20.49 -9.03 -2.47
C LEU A 199 -19.19 -8.23 -2.59
N SER A 200 -19.31 -6.92 -2.41
CA SER A 200 -18.18 -6.05 -2.04
C SER A 200 -18.13 -5.87 -0.54
N PHE A 201 -16.94 -5.97 0.07
CA PHE A 201 -16.78 -5.79 1.52
C PHE A 201 -15.35 -5.47 1.95
N LEU A 202 -15.27 -4.80 3.11
CA LEU A 202 -14.08 -4.67 3.95
C LEU A 202 -14.21 -5.69 5.09
N ARG A 203 -13.17 -6.47 5.38
CA ARG A 203 -13.24 -7.47 6.46
C ARG A 203 -11.90 -7.70 7.15
N ALA A 204 -11.92 -7.73 8.47
CA ALA A 204 -10.85 -8.27 9.30
C ALA A 204 -11.50 -9.21 10.33
N ARG A 205 -11.44 -10.53 10.06
CA ARG A 205 -12.11 -11.54 10.90
C ARG A 205 -11.20 -12.70 11.24
N VAL A 206 -11.28 -13.18 12.48
CA VAL A 206 -10.69 -14.45 12.89
C VAL A 206 -11.63 -15.61 12.58
N PHE A 207 -11.16 -16.54 11.75
CA PHE A 207 -11.79 -17.82 11.49
C PHE A 207 -11.09 -18.86 12.38
N ALA A 208 -11.60 -19.04 13.61
CA ALA A 208 -11.06 -20.06 14.50
C ALA A 208 -11.06 -21.43 13.79
N LYS A 209 -9.92 -22.13 13.77
CA LYS A 209 -9.92 -23.57 13.46
C LYS A 209 -10.92 -24.21 14.41
N MET A 210 -11.95 -24.86 13.87
CA MET A 210 -12.74 -25.80 14.66
C MET A 210 -11.74 -26.83 15.19
N LYS A 211 -11.30 -26.70 16.45
CA LYS A 211 -10.73 -27.84 17.16
C LYS A 211 -11.84 -28.87 17.12
N ASP A 212 -11.54 -30.01 16.50
CA ASP A 212 -12.29 -31.23 16.67
C ASP A 212 -12.53 -31.45 18.17
N LYS A 213 -13.68 -30.97 18.63
CA LYS A 213 -14.29 -31.45 19.86
C LYS A 213 -15.25 -32.50 19.37
N SER A 214 -14.74 -33.72 19.22
CA SER A 214 -15.49 -34.94 19.46
C SER A 214 -16.33 -34.72 20.71
N ARG A 215 -17.56 -34.23 20.53
CA ARG A 215 -18.56 -34.17 21.58
C ARG A 215 -18.96 -35.61 21.80
N LYS A 216 -18.29 -36.26 22.75
CA LYS A 216 -18.77 -37.51 23.32
C LYS A 216 -20.12 -37.18 23.97
N LEU A 217 -21.21 -37.61 23.33
CA LEU A 217 -22.53 -37.62 23.95
C LEU A 217 -22.49 -38.71 25.02
N THR A 218 -22.32 -38.31 26.28
CA THR A 218 -22.59 -39.21 27.40
C THR A 218 -24.07 -39.05 27.74
N LEU A 219 -24.87 -40.04 27.36
CA LEU A 219 -26.22 -40.23 27.90
C LEU A 219 -26.08 -40.83 29.29
N ALA A 220 -26.72 -40.20 30.27
CA ALA A 220 -27.09 -40.82 31.54
C ALA A 220 -28.59 -41.12 31.49
#